data_AF-A0A524F6R3-F1
#
_entry.id   AF-A0A524F6R3-F1
#
_cell.length_a   1.000
_cell.length_b   1.000
_cell.length_c   1.000
_cell.angle_alpha   90.00
_cell.angle_beta   90.00
_cell.angle_gamma   90.00
#
_symmetry.space_group_name_H-M   'P 1'
#
loop_
_entity.id
_entity.type
_entity.pdbx_description
1 polymer ?
#
loop_
_entity_poly.entity_id
_entity_poly.type
_entity_poly.pdbx_seq_one_letter_code
_entity_poly.pdbx_strand_id
1 'polypeptide(L)'
;MTTTIQIDDEIKKKLFKIKLILEEEKGSAVTYNEIIKFLLDSQSTNINRKRYLQEFRKLKGILPKSAMTIYLEEKKKELIREEERAPLTQKKG
;
A
#
# COMPACT_ATOMS: atom_id res chain seq x y z
N MET A 1 -9.37 -5.79 -21.88
CA MET A 1 -10.05 -4.49 -22.08
C MET A 1 -9.09 -3.39 -21.72
N THR A 2 -9.05 -2.32 -22.50
CA THR A 2 -8.25 -1.12 -22.21
C THR A 2 -9.20 -0.01 -21.78
N THR A 3 -8.95 0.60 -20.63
CA THR A 3 -9.75 1.70 -20.10
C THR A 3 -8.92 2.97 -20.16
N THR A 4 -9.46 4.00 -20.83
CA THR A 4 -8.84 5.32 -20.87
C THR A 4 -9.21 6.09 -19.61
N ILE A 5 -8.20 6.55 -18.87
CA ILE A 5 -8.39 7.37 -17.67
C ILE A 5 -7.91 8.78 -18.02
N GLN A 6 -8.76 9.78 -17.78
CA GLN A 6 -8.35 11.17 -17.88
C GLN A 6 -7.75 11.64 -16.56
N ILE A 7 -6.58 12.26 -16.65
CA ILE A 7 -5.85 12.80 -15.50
C ILE A 7 -5.30 14.17 -15.85
N ASP A 8 -5.20 15.02 -14.85
CA ASP A 8 -4.62 16.35 -15.01
C ASP A 8 -3.10 16.27 -15.20
N ASP A 9 -2.54 17.30 -15.83
CA ASP A 9 -1.11 17.36 -16.18
C ASP A 9 -0.19 17.28 -14.95
N GLU A 10 -0.65 17.79 -13.81
CA GLU A 10 0.10 17.70 -12.55
C GLU A 10 0.23 16.25 -12.07
N ILE A 11 -0.86 15.48 -12.15
CA ILE A 11 -0.90 14.07 -11.78
C ILE A 11 -0.02 13.26 -12.74
N LYS A 12 -0.09 13.57 -14.04
CA LYS A 12 0.77 12.97 -15.07
C LYS A 12 2.25 13.17 -14.76
N LYS A 13 2.66 14.38 -14.38
CA LYS A 13 4.05 14.67 -13.96
C LYS A 13 4.47 13.86 -12.73
N LYS A 14 3.58 13.72 -11.73
CA LYS A 14 3.85 12.91 -10.54
C LYS A 14 4.00 11.43 -10.89
N LEU A 15 3.11 10.88 -11.71
CA LEU A 15 3.20 9.49 -12.18
C LEU A 15 4.49 9.24 -12.97
N PHE A 16 4.92 10.20 -13.80
CA PHE A 16 6.16 10.08 -14.54
C PHE A 16 7.39 10.05 -13.63
N LYS A 17 7.42 10.85 -12.55
CA LYS A 17 8.50 10.78 -11.55
C LYS A 17 8.55 9.41 -10.86
N ILE A 18 7.39 8.88 -10.49
CA ILE A 18 7.29 7.57 -9.84
C ILE A 18 7.74 6.47 -10.81
N LYS A 19 7.38 6.58 -12.09
CA LYS A 19 7.87 5.69 -13.14
C LYS A 19 9.40 5.63 -13.17
N LEU A 20 10.07 6.78 -13.22
CA LEU A 20 11.53 6.86 -13.29
C LEU A 20 12.20 6.18 -12.08
N ILE A 21 11.69 6.43 -10.87
CA ILE A 21 12.22 5.82 -9.64
C ILE A 21 12.07 4.30 -9.69
N LEU A 22 10.92 3.79 -10.12
CA LEU A 22 10.68 2.35 -10.22
C LEU A 22 11.50 1.69 -11.34
N GLU A 23 11.74 2.38 -12.45
CA GLU A 23 12.62 1.89 -13.53
C GLU A 23 14.08 1.81 -13.07
N GLU A 24 14.53 2.78 -12.28
CA GLU A 24 15.87 2.79 -11.67
C GLU A 24 16.04 1.64 -10.66
N GLU A 25 15.05 1.43 -9.78
CA GLU A 25 15.11 0.35 -8.78
C GLU A 25 14.97 -1.05 -9.40
N LYS A 26 14.10 -1.22 -10.41
CA LYS A 26 13.83 -2.51 -11.04
C LYS A 26 14.81 -2.83 -12.18
N GLY A 27 15.56 -1.84 -12.67
CA GLY A 27 16.49 -1.97 -13.81
C GLY A 27 15.80 -2.36 -15.13
N SER A 28 14.49 -2.16 -15.23
CA SER A 28 13.69 -2.53 -16.40
C SER A 28 12.52 -1.58 -16.59
N ALA A 29 12.02 -1.45 -17.82
CA ALA A 29 10.92 -0.55 -18.14
C ALA A 29 9.65 -0.91 -17.34
N VAL A 30 9.01 0.11 -16.76
CA VAL A 30 7.81 -0.06 -15.92
C VAL A 30 6.60 0.54 -16.62
N THR A 31 5.53 -0.24 -16.69
CA THR A 31 4.26 0.18 -17.30
C THR A 31 3.40 0.99 -16.33
N TYR A 32 2.51 1.84 -16.86
CA TYR A 32 1.57 2.59 -15.99
C TYR A 32 0.67 1.68 -15.16
N ASN A 33 0.34 0.47 -15.65
CA ASN A 33 -0.42 -0.51 -14.87
C ASN A 33 0.37 -1.01 -13.64
N GLU A 34 1.66 -1.24 -13.78
CA GLU A 34 2.52 -1.62 -12.67
C GLU A 34 2.67 -0.50 -11.65
N ILE A 35 2.79 0.76 -12.12
CA ILE A 35 2.80 1.94 -11.23
C ILE A 35 1.50 2.03 -10.45
N ILE A 36 0.35 1.89 -11.12
CA ILE A 36 -0.96 1.93 -10.46
C ILE A 36 -1.06 0.80 -9.43
N LYS A 37 -0.63 -0.42 -9.77
CA LYS A 37 -0.62 -1.54 -8.83
C LYS A 37 0.26 -1.25 -7.61
N PHE A 38 1.48 -0.75 -7.82
CA PHE A 38 2.38 -0.32 -6.75
C PHE A 38 1.76 0.77 -5.86
N LEU A 39 1.06 1.74 -6.45
CA LEU A 39 0.37 2.79 -5.71
C LEU A 39 -0.81 2.25 -4.89
N LEU A 40 -1.58 1.31 -5.42
CA LEU A 40 -2.67 0.66 -4.69
C LEU A 40 -2.14 -0.19 -3.53
N ASP A 41 -1.09 -0.97 -3.79
CA ASP A 41 -0.44 -1.82 -2.78
C ASP A 41 0.18 -0.95 -1.67
N SER A 42 0.85 0.15 -2.02
CA SER A 42 1.46 1.10 -1.07
C SER A 42 0.44 1.96 -0.31
N GLN A 43 -0.72 2.26 -0.91
CA GLN A 43 -1.86 2.91 -0.23
C GLN A 43 -2.44 1.99 0.85
N SER A 44 -2.65 0.71 0.54
CA SER A 44 -3.15 -0.26 1.52
C SER A 44 -2.22 -0.38 2.73
N THR A 45 -0.89 -0.37 2.50
CA THR A 45 0.10 -0.40 3.56
C THR A 45 0.15 0.91 4.35
N ASN A 46 -0.02 2.07 3.71
CA ASN A 46 -0.01 3.38 4.38
C ASN A 46 -1.28 3.69 5.18
N ILE A 47 -2.46 3.33 4.68
CA ILE A 47 -3.74 3.50 5.38
C ILE A 47 -3.76 2.63 6.63
N ASN A 48 -3.34 1.36 6.49
CA ASN A 48 -3.16 0.45 7.61
C ASN A 48 -2.11 1.00 8.59
N ARG A 49 -0.94 1.44 8.11
CA ARG A 49 0.08 2.06 9.00
C ARG A 49 -0.49 3.24 9.78
N LYS A 50 -1.22 4.17 9.14
CA LYS A 50 -1.76 5.36 9.83
C LYS A 50 -2.81 4.97 10.88
N ARG A 51 -3.71 4.04 10.58
CA ARG A 51 -4.73 3.57 11.54
C ARG A 51 -4.09 2.85 12.73
N TYR A 52 -3.18 1.91 12.48
CA TYR A 52 -2.46 1.20 13.54
C TYR A 52 -1.52 2.10 14.33
N LEU A 53 -0.91 3.11 13.71
CA LEU A 53 -0.11 4.13 14.41
C LEU A 53 -0.96 4.99 15.34
N GLN A 54 -2.22 5.28 15.01
CA GLN A 54 -3.11 6.01 15.92
C GLN A 54 -3.51 5.15 17.13
N GLU A 55 -3.80 3.87 16.94
CA GLU A 55 -4.07 2.95 18.04
C GLU A 55 -2.85 2.72 18.93
N PHE A 56 -1.66 2.57 18.33
CA PHE A 56 -0.42 2.42 19.09
C PHE A 56 -0.02 3.72 19.83
N ARG A 57 -0.32 4.89 19.27
CA ARG A 57 -0.12 6.18 19.97
C ARG A 57 -0.92 6.25 21.27
N LYS A 58 -2.08 5.59 21.37
CA LYS A 58 -2.86 5.48 22.62
C LYS A 58 -2.17 4.60 23.67
N LEU A 59 -1.28 3.69 23.25
CA LEU A 59 -0.49 2.81 24.11
C LEU A 59 0.89 3.39 24.46
N LYS A 60 1.19 4.61 23.98
CA LYS A 60 2.49 5.25 24.13
C LYS A 60 2.72 5.69 25.58
N GLY A 61 3.64 5.01 26.27
CA GLY A 61 3.95 5.20 27.70
C GLY A 61 3.92 3.90 28.51
N ILE A 62 3.23 2.88 28.01
CA ILE A 62 3.07 1.58 28.68
C ILE A 62 3.96 0.51 28.02
N LEU A 63 4.21 0.63 26.72
CA LEU A 63 4.94 -0.38 25.94
C LEU A 63 6.38 0.06 25.60
N PRO A 64 7.38 -0.84 25.75
CA PRO A 64 8.75 -0.58 25.31
C PRO A 64 8.82 -0.43 23.78
N LYS A 65 9.81 0.33 23.29
CA LYS A 65 9.96 0.65 21.86
C LYS A 65 10.02 -0.60 20.95
N SER A 66 10.56 -1.71 21.46
CA SER A 66 10.63 -3.01 20.77
C SER A 66 9.26 -3.66 20.54
N ALA A 67 8.25 -3.32 21.34
CA ALA A 67 6.90 -3.87 21.20
C ALA A 67 6.16 -3.31 19.97
N MET A 68 6.60 -2.18 19.42
CA MET A 68 6.03 -1.60 18.20
C MET A 68 6.16 -2.57 17.01
N THR A 69 7.33 -3.17 16.85
CA THR A 69 7.65 -4.06 15.73
C THR A 69 6.82 -5.35 15.83
N ILE A 70 6.77 -5.93 17.03
CA ILE A 70 6.00 -7.15 17.31
C ILE A 70 4.50 -6.92 17.07
N TYR A 71 3.96 -5.78 17.52
CA TYR A 71 2.55 -5.44 17.31
C TYR A 71 2.20 -5.32 15.82
N LEU A 72 3.06 -4.65 15.03
CA LEU A 72 2.84 -4.50 13.59
C LEU A 72 2.92 -5.85 12.86
N GLU A 73 3.82 -6.74 13.27
CA GLU A 73 3.94 -8.08 12.68
C GLU A 73 2.72 -8.95 12.98
N GLU A 74 2.25 -8.98 14.23
CA GLU A 74 1.05 -9.74 14.61
C GLU A 74 -0.20 -9.24 13.90
N LYS A 75 -0.37 -7.91 13.78
CA LYS A 75 -1.50 -7.32 13.04
C LYS A 75 -1.43 -7.62 11.54
N LYS A 76 -0.23 -7.66 10.95
CA LYS A 76 -0.06 -8.08 9.55
C LYS A 76 -0.48 -9.53 9.34
N LYS A 77 -0.14 -10.44 10.25
CA LYS A 77 -0.58 -11.85 10.20
C LYS A 77 -2.09 -12.00 10.37
N GLU A 78 -2.70 -11.16 11.18
CA GLU A 78 -4.16 -11.14 11.37
C GLU A 78 -4.87 -10.68 10.09
N LEU A 79 -4.36 -9.61 9.46
CA LEU A 79 -4.87 -9.10 8.18
C LEU A 79 -4.82 -10.15 7.06
N ILE A 80 -3.69 -10.86 6.94
CA ILE A 80 -3.52 -11.95 5.94
C ILE A 80 -4.54 -13.06 6.19
N ARG A 81 -4.71 -13.48 7.45
CA ARG A 81 -5.69 -14.51 7.82
C ARG A 81 -7.13 -14.09 7.56
N GLU A 82 -7.45 -12.81 7.72
CA GLU A 82 -8.76 -12.25 7.41
C GLU A 82 -9.01 -12.23 5.89
N GLU A 83 -8.01 -11.83 5.10
CA GLU A 83 -8.05 -11.83 3.64
C GLU A 83 -8.18 -13.26 3.06
N GLU A 84 -7.56 -14.26 3.69
CA GLU A 84 -7.74 -15.68 3.36
C GLU A 84 -9.14 -16.21 3.71
N ARG A 85 -9.74 -15.74 4.81
CA ARG A 85 -11.05 -16.20 5.29
C ARG A 85 -12.22 -15.54 4.57
N ALA A 86 -12.07 -14.28 4.20
CA ALA A 86 -13.05 -13.51 3.46
C ALA A 86 -12.34 -12.83 2.28
N PRO A 87 -11.92 -13.61 1.26
CA PRO A 87 -11.35 -13.04 0.06
C PRO A 87 -12.38 -12.07 -0.50
N LEU A 88 -12.00 -10.80 -0.63
CA LEU A 88 -12.83 -9.79 -1.28
C LEU A 88 -13.07 -10.29 -2.71
N THR A 89 -14.18 -10.97 -2.92
CA THR A 89 -14.56 -11.52 -4.21
C THR A 89 -14.50 -10.39 -5.22
N GLN A 90 -13.56 -10.48 -6.16
CA GLN A 90 -13.66 -9.78 -7.43
C GLN A 90 -14.91 -10.32 -8.12
N LYS A 91 -16.08 -9.75 -7.83
CA LYS A 91 -17.25 -9.89 -8.69
C LYS A 91 -16.90 -9.20 -10.01
N LYS A 92 -16.38 -9.98 -10.95
CA LYS A 92 -16.64 -9.74 -12.36
C LYS A 92 -18.13 -10.04 -12.57
N GLY A 93 -18.92 -8.99 -12.72
CA GLY A 93 -20.29 -8.99 -13.21
C GLY A 93 -20.44 -7.77 -14.09
#